data_AF-A0A7S4MDL4-F1
#
_entry.id   AF-A0A7S4MDL4-F1
#
_cell.length_a   1.000
_cell.length_b   1.000
_cell.length_c   1.000
_cell.angle_alpha   90.00
_cell.angle_beta   90.00
_cell.angle_gamma   90.00
#
_symmetry.space_group_name_H-M   'P 1'
#
loop_
_entity.id
_entity.type
_entity.pdbx_description
1 polymer ?
#
loop_
_entity_poly.entity_id
_entity_poly.type
_entity_poly.pdbx_seq_one_letter_code
_entity_poly.pdbx_strand_id
1 'polypeptide(L)'
;GCDLKEILTDLEREELVVRCSGGAVATERYRFAHDRIQQAAYSRIPDHDRGVWHLRIGEILLKNVPEDREIKSESRRILFAAVDHLNRAQDTLEDGDKKCHLARLNLRAGKAAMRSSAFVPAASYLREGIKMLYTSLWSTEQYDLSLRLHTALVEAEYCNGNFVDVEQTFKLIVEKARSFKDKLRAYSAYIKALGAQGNIPLAIETGFYVLAQLGEPFPQKVGKKAIFSDLIRTKMKLRGKSDEALSRLPEMQNKTKIAAMKILCSMFSLVYIALPQFVPLVSFRMVRLSLRYGLCKESSFGFAAFASVLGGVLGDHHGAYRFGQLGLRFLERFRAKEWHAHVHTLVYVCINVWVEPCQCTLEPLL
;
A
#
# COMPACT_ATOMS: atom_id res chain seq x y z
N GLY A 1 20.10 3.01 -45.90
CA GLY A 1 19.89 2.59 -44.51
C GLY A 1 20.61 1.28 -44.34
N CYS A 2 21.62 1.21 -43.47
CA CYS A 2 22.30 -0.06 -43.17
C CYS A 2 21.32 -1.01 -42.49
N ASP A 3 21.44 -2.30 -42.79
CA ASP A 3 20.72 -3.35 -42.09
C ASP A 3 21.18 -3.38 -40.62
N LEU A 4 20.22 -3.33 -39.68
CA LEU A 4 20.51 -3.41 -38.24
C LEU A 4 21.30 -4.69 -37.92
N LYS A 5 21.06 -5.77 -38.67
CA LYS A 5 21.77 -7.04 -38.51
C LYS A 5 23.24 -6.94 -38.92
N GLU A 6 23.55 -6.21 -40.00
CA GLU A 6 24.92 -5.96 -40.43
C GLU A 6 25.66 -5.11 -39.38
N ILE A 7 25.04 -4.03 -38.89
CA ILE A 7 25.62 -3.19 -37.84
C ILE A 7 25.92 -4.01 -36.58
N LEU A 8 24.97 -4.83 -36.11
CA LEU A 8 25.18 -5.66 -34.91
C LEU A 8 26.27 -6.72 -35.12
N THR A 9 26.39 -7.26 -36.33
CA THR A 9 27.44 -8.24 -36.67
C THR A 9 28.82 -7.57 -36.66
N ASP A 10 28.94 -6.36 -37.18
CA ASP A 10 30.20 -5.61 -37.18
C ASP A 10 30.58 -5.15 -35.76
N LEU A 11 29.63 -4.66 -34.96
CA LEU A 11 29.87 -4.32 -33.56
C LEU A 11 30.24 -5.55 -32.70
N GLU A 12 29.74 -6.73 -33.04
CA GLU A 12 30.12 -7.99 -32.38
C GLU A 12 31.54 -8.40 -32.78
N ARG A 13 31.93 -8.24 -34.05
CA ARG A 13 33.31 -8.47 -34.54
C ARG A 13 34.33 -7.53 -33.89
N GLU A 14 33.94 -6.28 -33.63
CA GLU A 14 34.77 -5.30 -32.94
C GLU A 14 34.75 -5.42 -31.40
N GLU A 15 34.12 -6.47 -30.85
CA GLU A 15 34.00 -6.72 -29.40
C GLU A 15 33.30 -5.59 -28.63
N LEU A 16 32.53 -4.74 -29.31
CA LEU A 16 31.78 -3.63 -28.70
C LEU A 16 30.46 -4.11 -28.08
N VAL A 17 29.84 -5.12 -28.70
CA VAL A 17 28.66 -5.81 -28.18
C VAL A 17 28.88 -7.32 -28.16
N VAL A 18 28.18 -8.00 -27.26
CA VAL A 18 28.21 -9.46 -27.14
C VAL A 18 26.81 -10.00 -27.38
N ARG A 19 26.73 -11.05 -28.18
CA ARG A 19 25.48 -11.80 -28.39
C ARG A 19 25.20 -12.70 -27.20
N CYS A 20 24.03 -12.52 -26.60
CA CYS A 20 23.52 -13.34 -25.51
C CYS A 20 22.68 -14.48 -26.10
N SER A 21 23.14 -15.72 -25.94
CA SER A 21 22.37 -16.92 -26.32
C SER A 21 21.17 -17.10 -25.38
N GLY A 22 19.95 -16.88 -25.88
CA GLY A 22 18.70 -17.19 -25.18
C GLY A 22 18.20 -18.59 -25.54
N GLY A 23 17.90 -19.43 -24.54
CA GLY A 23 17.36 -20.78 -24.76
C GLY A 23 15.97 -20.78 -25.44
N ALA A 24 15.73 -21.86 -26.19
CA ALA A 24 14.49 -22.40 -26.79
C ALA A 24 13.56 -21.48 -27.63
N VAL A 25 13.70 -20.15 -27.64
CA VAL A 25 12.91 -19.27 -28.53
C VAL A 25 13.81 -18.22 -29.18
N ALA A 26 13.79 -18.18 -30.51
CA ALA A 26 14.67 -17.42 -31.40
C ALA A 26 14.46 -15.89 -31.33
N THR A 27 14.89 -15.27 -30.24
CA THR A 27 15.16 -13.82 -30.19
C THR A 27 16.63 -13.60 -29.88
N GLU A 28 17.37 -13.09 -30.86
CA GLU A 28 18.76 -12.70 -30.68
C GLU A 28 18.83 -11.50 -29.73
N ARG A 29 19.61 -11.62 -28.65
CA ARG A 29 19.79 -10.55 -27.67
C ARG A 29 21.24 -10.07 -27.75
N TYR A 30 21.43 -8.76 -27.71
CA TYR A 30 22.74 -8.14 -27.67
C TYR A 30 22.87 -7.28 -26.42
N ARG A 31 24.08 -7.18 -25.88
CA ARG A 31 24.44 -6.24 -24.81
C ARG A 31 25.80 -5.62 -25.11
N PHE A 32 26.07 -4.43 -24.60
CA PHE A 32 27.43 -3.89 -24.62
C PHE A 32 28.38 -4.86 -23.89
N ALA A 33 29.59 -5.03 -24.43
CA ALA A 33 30.57 -5.91 -23.81
C ALA A 33 30.97 -5.41 -22.40
N HIS A 34 31.03 -4.08 -22.23
CA HIS A 34 31.29 -3.41 -20.96
C HIS A 34 30.58 -2.05 -20.87
N ASP A 35 30.16 -1.66 -19.67
CA ASP A 35 29.58 -0.34 -19.36
C ASP A 35 30.41 0.86 -19.88
N ARG A 36 31.75 0.76 -19.93
CA ARG A 36 32.60 1.83 -20.46
C ARG A 36 32.40 2.07 -21.95
N ILE A 37 32.10 1.02 -22.71
CA ILE A 37 31.80 1.11 -24.14
C ILE A 37 30.46 1.82 -24.33
N GLN A 38 29.45 1.45 -23.53
CA GLN A 38 28.17 2.15 -23.51
C GLN A 38 28.34 3.64 -23.16
N GLN A 39 29.13 3.95 -22.13
CA GLN A 39 29.41 5.33 -21.73
C GLN A 39 30.15 6.12 -22.82
N ALA A 40 31.12 5.51 -23.49
CA ALA A 40 31.85 6.14 -24.60
C ALA A 40 30.96 6.36 -25.83
N ALA A 41 30.11 5.39 -26.17
CA ALA A 41 29.12 5.56 -27.23
C ALA A 41 28.12 6.69 -26.90
N TYR A 42 27.63 6.71 -25.66
CA TYR A 42 26.70 7.73 -25.18
C TYR A 42 27.33 9.14 -25.13
N SER A 43 28.59 9.27 -24.71
CA SER A 43 29.27 10.57 -24.63
C SER A 43 29.49 11.22 -25.99
N ARG A 44 29.56 10.42 -27.07
CA ARG A 44 29.64 10.91 -28.46
C ARG A 44 28.33 11.45 -29.00
N ILE A 45 27.19 11.21 -28.33
CA ILE A 45 25.91 11.80 -28.71
C ILE A 45 25.93 13.29 -28.28
N PRO A 46 25.72 14.24 -29.20
CA PRO A 46 25.60 15.66 -28.88
C PRO A 46 24.53 15.89 -27.80
N ASP A 47 24.79 16.82 -26.87
CA ASP A 47 23.90 17.03 -25.72
C ASP A 47 22.44 17.33 -26.13
N HIS A 48 22.24 18.09 -27.22
CA HIS A 48 20.92 18.43 -27.74
C HIS A 48 20.17 17.24 -28.34
N ASP A 49 20.87 16.21 -28.82
CA ASP A 49 20.27 15.00 -29.41
C ASP A 49 19.96 13.92 -28.38
N ARG A 50 20.56 13.98 -27.19
CA ARG A 50 20.38 12.95 -26.16
C ARG A 50 18.92 12.76 -25.77
N GLY A 51 18.17 13.86 -25.62
CA GLY A 51 16.74 13.81 -25.28
C GLY A 51 15.92 13.06 -26.34
N VAL A 52 16.20 13.28 -27.62
CA VAL A 52 15.54 12.60 -28.75
C VAL A 52 15.82 11.09 -28.72
N TRP A 53 17.07 10.69 -28.47
CA TRP A 53 17.43 9.28 -28.34
C TRP A 53 16.79 8.63 -27.11
N HIS A 54 16.80 9.31 -25.97
CA HIS A 54 16.12 8.84 -24.76
C HIS A 54 14.62 8.64 -24.98
N LEU A 55 13.95 9.58 -25.66
CA LEU A 55 12.54 9.46 -26.02
C LEU A 55 12.31 8.21 -26.87
N ARG A 56 13.08 8.05 -27.95
CA ARG A 56 12.93 6.93 -28.88
C ARG A 56 13.17 5.57 -28.21
N ILE A 57 14.21 5.45 -27.39
CA ILE A 57 14.50 4.22 -26.64
C ILE A 57 13.35 3.92 -25.67
N GLY A 58 12.90 4.92 -24.91
CA GLY A 58 11.80 4.78 -23.98
C GLY A 58 10.52 4.27 -24.64
N GLU A 59 10.12 4.87 -25.77
CA GLU A 59 8.95 4.48 -26.55
C GLU A 59 9.06 3.05 -27.11
N ILE A 60 10.25 2.64 -27.58
CA ILE A 60 10.49 1.27 -28.06
C ILE A 60 10.35 0.27 -26.91
N LEU A 61 10.93 0.56 -25.74
CA LEU A 61 10.85 -0.30 -24.57
C LEU A 61 9.40 -0.45 -24.09
N LEU A 62 8.61 0.63 -24.09
CA LEU A 62 7.21 0.61 -23.68
C LEU A 62 6.33 -0.34 -24.51
N LYS A 63 6.64 -0.55 -25.80
CA LYS A 63 5.89 -1.50 -26.65
C LYS A 63 5.92 -2.93 -26.11
N ASN A 64 6.92 -3.25 -25.29
CA ASN A 64 7.09 -4.56 -24.66
C ASN A 64 6.53 -4.62 -23.23
N VAL A 65 5.94 -3.54 -22.72
CA VAL A 65 5.32 -3.49 -21.40
C VAL A 65 3.81 -3.70 -21.57
N PRO A 66 3.25 -4.84 -21.14
CA PRO A 66 1.80 -5.06 -21.23
C PRO A 66 1.06 -3.99 -20.43
N GLU A 67 -0.15 -3.58 -20.84
CA GLU A 67 -0.93 -2.56 -20.13
C GLU A 67 -1.57 -3.06 -18.82
N ASP A 68 -1.43 -4.35 -18.51
CA ASP A 68 -2.09 -4.98 -17.37
C ASP A 68 -1.67 -4.39 -16.01
N ARG A 69 -2.57 -4.52 -15.02
CA ARG A 69 -2.46 -4.01 -13.65
C ARG A 69 -1.39 -4.75 -12.84
N GLU A 70 -1.14 -6.01 -13.16
CA GLU A 70 -0.16 -6.86 -12.47
C GLU A 70 1.08 -7.11 -13.33
N ILE A 71 2.15 -6.38 -13.02
CA ILE A 71 3.39 -6.41 -13.80
C ILE A 71 4.28 -7.53 -13.23
N LYS A 72 4.50 -8.58 -14.05
CA LYS A 72 5.50 -9.63 -13.79
C LYS A 72 6.89 -9.02 -13.61
N SER A 73 7.79 -9.74 -12.92
CA SER A 73 9.14 -9.24 -12.59
C SER A 73 9.89 -8.68 -13.81
N GLU A 74 9.86 -9.38 -14.94
CA GLU A 74 10.57 -8.98 -16.15
C GLU A 74 9.96 -7.73 -16.80
N SER A 75 8.64 -7.69 -16.98
CA SER A 75 7.93 -6.51 -17.51
C SER A 75 8.12 -5.27 -16.62
N ARG A 76 8.41 -5.47 -15.33
CA ARG A 76 8.68 -4.37 -14.39
C ARG A 76 10.04 -3.74 -14.65
N ARG A 77 11.06 -4.56 -14.95
CA ARG A 77 12.40 -4.06 -15.33
C ARG A 77 12.32 -3.24 -16.61
N ILE A 78 11.59 -3.73 -17.60
CA ILE A 78 11.37 -3.01 -18.86
C ILE A 78 10.62 -1.69 -18.61
N LEU A 79 9.59 -1.69 -17.76
CA LEU A 79 8.88 -0.46 -17.38
C LEU A 79 9.83 0.57 -16.74
N PHE A 80 10.65 0.15 -15.77
CA PHE A 80 11.60 1.07 -15.12
C PHE A 80 12.60 1.64 -16.12
N ALA A 81 13.24 0.80 -16.94
CA ALA A 81 14.14 1.26 -17.98
C ALA A 81 13.46 2.24 -18.94
N ALA A 82 12.24 1.92 -19.39
CA ALA A 82 11.48 2.79 -20.27
C ALA A 82 11.20 4.16 -19.63
N VAL A 83 10.69 4.19 -18.40
CA VAL A 83 10.37 5.44 -17.68
C VAL A 83 11.62 6.24 -17.36
N ASP A 84 12.73 5.57 -17.03
CA ASP A 84 14.02 6.21 -16.79
C ASP A 84 14.54 6.93 -18.05
N HIS A 85 14.38 6.31 -19.21
CA HIS A 85 14.70 6.95 -20.50
C HIS A 85 13.76 8.13 -20.76
N LEU A 86 12.45 7.96 -20.59
CA LEU A 86 11.48 9.03 -20.86
C LEU A 86 11.62 10.23 -19.92
N ASN A 87 11.95 10.01 -18.64
CA ASN A 87 12.21 11.08 -17.68
C ASN A 87 13.45 11.90 -18.08
N ARG A 88 14.47 11.27 -18.68
CA ARG A 88 15.63 11.99 -19.23
C ARG A 88 15.32 12.77 -20.51
N ALA A 89 14.21 12.47 -21.17
CA ALA A 89 13.75 13.15 -22.37
C ALA A 89 12.68 14.23 -22.09
N GLN A 90 12.44 14.57 -20.82
CA GLN A 90 11.34 15.46 -20.44
C GLN A 90 11.39 16.84 -21.12
N ASP A 91 12.59 17.39 -21.35
CA ASP A 91 12.76 18.70 -21.97
C ASP A 91 12.47 18.69 -23.48
N THR A 92 12.48 17.51 -24.10
CA THR A 92 12.08 17.28 -25.50
C THR A 92 10.56 17.15 -25.66
N LEU A 93 9.81 17.05 -24.56
CA LEU A 93 8.35 16.99 -24.58
C LEU A 93 7.77 18.40 -24.54
N GLU A 94 7.26 18.90 -25.66
CA GLU A 94 6.54 20.19 -25.72
C GLU A 94 5.03 20.02 -25.52
N ASP A 95 4.51 18.84 -25.85
CA ASP A 95 3.08 18.51 -25.82
C ASP A 95 2.60 18.12 -24.40
N GLY A 96 1.55 18.80 -23.93
CA GLY A 96 0.91 18.54 -22.64
C GLY A 96 0.37 17.12 -22.51
N ASP A 97 -0.12 16.52 -23.60
CA ASP A 97 -0.63 15.14 -23.59
C ASP A 97 0.49 14.12 -23.39
N LYS A 98 1.66 14.37 -24.00
CA LYS A 98 2.86 13.53 -23.80
C LYS A 98 3.38 13.65 -22.37
N LYS A 99 3.42 14.86 -21.80
CA LYS A 99 3.79 15.04 -20.37
C LYS A 99 2.80 14.33 -19.45
N CYS A 100 1.51 14.44 -19.73
CA CYS A 100 0.47 13.72 -18.98
C CYS A 100 0.61 12.20 -19.10
N HIS A 101 0.96 11.69 -20.28
CA HIS A 101 1.28 10.28 -20.48
C HIS A 101 2.49 9.84 -19.64
N LEU A 102 3.57 10.61 -19.65
CA LEU A 102 4.74 10.35 -18.81
C LEU A 102 4.42 10.40 -17.31
N ALA A 103 3.54 11.30 -16.87
CA ALA A 103 3.05 11.34 -15.49
C ALA A 103 2.31 10.05 -15.09
N ARG A 104 1.49 9.49 -15.99
CA ARG A 104 0.81 8.20 -15.77
C ARG A 104 1.80 7.04 -15.68
N LEU A 105 2.83 7.04 -16.52
CA LEU A 105 3.88 6.03 -16.50
C LEU A 105 4.71 6.09 -15.21
N ASN A 106 5.05 7.30 -14.75
CA ASN A 106 5.71 7.52 -13.48
C ASN A 106 4.86 7.04 -12.30
N LEU A 107 3.55 7.30 -12.29
CA LEU A 107 2.64 6.73 -11.29
C LEU A 107 2.67 5.19 -11.29
N ARG A 108 2.72 4.59 -12.49
CA ARG A 108 2.77 3.13 -12.66
C ARG A 108 4.09 2.55 -12.16
N ALA A 109 5.22 3.18 -12.49
CA ALA A 109 6.55 2.81 -12.02
C ALA A 109 6.66 2.96 -10.50
N GLY A 110 6.23 4.10 -9.94
CA GLY A 110 6.20 4.35 -8.51
C GLY A 110 5.43 3.28 -7.74
N LYS A 111 4.21 2.94 -8.18
CA LYS A 111 3.42 1.85 -7.57
C LYS A 111 4.07 0.47 -7.72
N ALA A 112 4.75 0.22 -8.83
CA ALA A 112 5.48 -1.04 -9.03
C ALA A 112 6.68 -1.14 -8.09
N ALA A 113 7.42 -0.04 -7.89
CA ALA A 113 8.54 0.04 -6.95
C ALA A 113 8.09 -0.12 -5.49
N MET A 114 6.97 0.49 -5.08
CA MET A 114 6.38 0.27 -3.74
C MET A 114 6.01 -1.19 -3.49
N ARG A 115 5.48 -1.90 -4.49
CA ARG A 115 5.15 -3.34 -4.37
C ARG A 115 6.37 -4.24 -4.20
N SER A 116 7.56 -3.77 -4.57
CA SER A 116 8.84 -4.44 -4.30
C SER A 116 9.60 -3.80 -3.13
N SER A 117 8.93 -3.01 -2.28
CA SER A 117 9.51 -2.29 -1.14
C SER A 117 10.67 -1.34 -1.51
N ALA A 118 10.77 -0.93 -2.78
CA ALA A 118 11.77 0.02 -3.26
C ALA A 118 11.21 1.46 -3.13
N PHE A 119 11.09 1.93 -1.89
CA PHE A 119 10.40 3.19 -1.58
C PHE A 119 11.15 4.45 -2.01
N VAL A 120 12.49 4.44 -2.03
CA VAL A 120 13.30 5.57 -2.53
C VAL A 120 13.10 5.78 -4.04
N PRO A 121 13.27 4.77 -4.92
CA PRO A 121 12.91 4.90 -6.33
C PRO A 121 11.44 5.22 -6.56
N ALA A 122 10.53 4.66 -5.74
CA ALA A 122 9.11 4.96 -5.85
C ALA A 122 8.82 6.45 -5.69
N ALA A 123 9.36 7.06 -4.64
CA ALA A 123 9.26 8.48 -4.38
C ALA A 123 9.83 9.33 -5.53
N SER A 124 10.98 8.93 -6.08
CA SER A 124 11.59 9.61 -7.24
C SER A 124 10.65 9.62 -8.45
N TYR A 125 10.14 8.46 -8.87
CA TYR A 125 9.17 8.39 -9.99
C TYR A 125 7.93 9.24 -9.72
N LEU A 126 7.38 9.20 -8.51
CA LEU A 126 6.18 9.95 -8.16
C LEU A 126 6.41 11.46 -8.22
N ARG A 127 7.57 11.95 -7.75
CA ARG A 127 7.97 13.36 -7.89
C ARG A 127 8.14 13.76 -9.36
N GLU A 128 8.79 12.95 -10.18
CA GLU A 128 8.91 13.21 -11.63
C GLU A 128 7.53 13.28 -12.30
N GLY A 129 6.62 12.37 -11.95
CA GLY A 129 5.24 12.40 -12.45
C GLY A 129 4.48 13.67 -12.06
N ILE A 130 4.71 14.20 -10.85
CA ILE A 130 4.11 15.47 -10.40
C ILE A 130 4.69 16.65 -11.18
N LYS A 131 6.02 16.69 -11.40
CA LYS A 131 6.67 17.74 -12.20
C LYS A 131 6.10 17.83 -13.61
N MET A 132 5.80 16.69 -14.23
CA MET A 132 5.21 16.65 -15.58
C MET A 132 3.83 17.31 -15.67
N LEU A 133 3.11 17.42 -14.55
CA LEU A 133 1.80 18.05 -14.50
C LEU A 133 1.84 19.50 -14.00
N TYR A 134 3.01 20.10 -13.75
CA TYR A 134 3.14 21.37 -13.02
C TYR A 134 2.13 22.46 -13.43
N THR A 135 1.96 22.73 -14.73
CA THR A 135 1.04 23.78 -15.24
C THR A 135 -0.45 23.40 -15.20
N SER A 136 -0.76 22.12 -15.08
CA SER A 136 -2.12 21.58 -15.09
C SER A 136 -2.49 20.88 -13.77
N LEU A 137 -1.64 21.00 -12.75
CA LEU A 137 -1.77 20.28 -11.50
C LEU A 137 -3.07 20.68 -10.79
N TRP A 138 -3.84 19.68 -10.35
CA TRP A 138 -5.17 19.88 -9.74
C TRP A 138 -6.24 20.53 -10.63
N SER A 139 -5.97 20.76 -11.93
CA SER A 139 -6.99 21.12 -12.91
C SER A 139 -8.09 20.06 -12.97
N THR A 140 -9.26 20.41 -13.50
CA THR A 140 -10.38 19.47 -13.59
C THR A 140 -10.06 18.22 -14.40
N GLU A 141 -9.26 18.35 -15.46
CA GLU A 141 -8.85 17.24 -16.31
C GLU A 141 -7.81 16.34 -15.63
N GLN A 142 -6.88 16.94 -14.87
CA GLN A 142 -5.75 16.21 -14.24
C GLN A 142 -5.96 15.88 -12.76
N TYR A 143 -7.15 16.16 -12.22
CA TYR A 143 -7.46 15.97 -10.79
C TYR A 143 -7.18 14.54 -10.30
N ASP A 144 -7.71 13.51 -10.98
CA ASP A 144 -7.52 12.11 -10.57
C ASP A 144 -6.03 11.72 -10.55
N LEU A 145 -5.29 12.10 -11.59
CA LEU A 145 -3.87 11.78 -11.71
C LEU A 145 -3.04 12.50 -10.64
N SER A 146 -3.33 13.79 -10.41
CA SER A 146 -2.71 14.60 -9.37
C SER A 146 -2.95 13.99 -7.99
N LEU A 147 -4.21 13.68 -7.66
CA LEU A 147 -4.58 13.04 -6.40
C LEU A 147 -3.85 11.70 -6.20
N ARG A 148 -3.80 10.86 -7.24
CA ARG A 148 -3.17 9.53 -7.17
C ARG A 148 -1.65 9.60 -7.02
N LEU A 149 -0.99 10.55 -7.69
CA LEU A 149 0.45 10.80 -7.56
C LEU A 149 0.79 11.25 -6.13
N HIS A 150 0.11 12.27 -5.64
CA HIS A 150 0.36 12.81 -4.29
C HIS A 150 0.03 11.77 -3.21
N THR A 151 -1.08 11.03 -3.35
CA THR A 151 -1.43 9.98 -2.38
C THR A 151 -0.38 8.87 -2.33
N ALA A 152 0.11 8.41 -3.49
CA ALA A 152 1.18 7.42 -3.53
C ALA A 152 2.50 7.98 -2.98
N LEU A 153 2.76 9.28 -3.19
CA LEU A 153 3.96 9.95 -2.68
C LEU A 153 3.95 9.98 -1.15
N VAL A 154 2.83 10.36 -0.51
CA VAL A 154 2.68 10.31 0.95
C VAL A 154 2.98 8.90 1.49
N GLU A 155 2.45 7.85 0.84
CA GLU A 155 2.70 6.47 1.24
C GLU A 155 4.19 6.08 1.10
N ALA A 156 4.86 6.52 0.02
CA ALA A 156 6.28 6.24 -0.21
C ALA A 156 7.20 7.02 0.75
N GLU A 157 6.96 8.31 0.97
CA GLU A 157 7.75 9.15 1.87
C GLU A 157 7.62 8.71 3.33
N TYR A 158 6.44 8.23 3.73
CA TYR A 158 6.27 7.61 5.04
C TYR A 158 7.21 6.41 5.22
N CYS A 159 7.27 5.52 4.23
CA CYS A 159 8.16 4.35 4.29
C CYS A 159 9.64 4.73 4.22
N ASN A 160 9.99 5.88 3.63
CA ASN A 160 11.35 6.42 3.63
C ASN A 160 11.69 7.18 4.92
N GLY A 161 10.72 7.44 5.82
CA GLY A 161 10.92 8.25 7.02
C GLY A 161 10.99 9.76 6.75
N ASN A 162 10.63 10.22 5.55
CA ASN A 162 10.67 11.64 5.14
C ASN A 162 9.41 12.37 5.64
N PHE A 163 9.30 12.51 6.95
CA PHE A 163 8.09 12.99 7.62
C PHE A 163 7.68 14.43 7.29
N VAL A 164 8.65 15.29 6.97
CA VAL A 164 8.38 16.67 6.52
C VAL A 164 7.64 16.65 5.19
N ASP A 165 8.10 15.85 4.23
CA ASP A 165 7.47 15.69 2.92
C ASP A 165 6.07 15.06 3.04
N VAL A 166 5.91 14.09 3.96
CA VAL A 166 4.61 13.50 4.29
C VAL A 166 3.63 14.57 4.74
N GLU A 167 4.00 15.43 5.69
CA GLU A 167 3.11 16.46 6.23
C GLU A 167 2.74 17.51 5.18
N GLN A 168 3.73 18.00 4.42
CA GLN A 168 3.50 18.99 3.36
C GLN A 168 2.57 18.44 2.26
N THR A 169 2.87 17.23 1.77
CA THR A 169 2.07 16.58 0.72
C THR A 169 0.67 16.23 1.23
N PHE A 170 0.55 15.78 2.48
CA PHE A 170 -0.75 15.51 3.11
C PHE A 170 -1.61 16.77 3.20
N LYS A 171 -1.07 17.90 3.70
CA LYS A 171 -1.80 19.17 3.78
C LYS A 171 -2.29 19.62 2.41
N LEU A 172 -1.45 19.52 1.38
CA LEU A 172 -1.82 19.83 0.00
C LEU A 172 -2.99 18.96 -0.49
N ILE A 173 -2.97 17.64 -0.24
CA ILE A 173 -4.08 16.76 -0.61
C ILE A 173 -5.37 17.17 0.13
N VAL A 174 -5.29 17.46 1.43
CA VAL A 174 -6.45 17.85 2.24
C VAL A 174 -7.06 19.16 1.74
N GLU A 175 -6.24 20.11 1.28
CA GLU A 175 -6.68 21.38 0.70
C GLU A 175 -7.33 21.19 -0.67
N LYS A 176 -6.72 20.41 -1.57
CA LYS A 176 -7.16 20.29 -2.98
C LYS A 176 -8.23 19.23 -3.22
N ALA A 177 -8.39 18.26 -2.32
CA ALA A 177 -9.35 17.17 -2.51
C ALA A 177 -10.81 17.66 -2.48
N ARG A 178 -11.57 17.24 -3.50
CA ARG A 178 -12.98 17.59 -3.73
C ARG A 178 -13.97 16.87 -2.81
N SER A 179 -13.53 15.79 -2.15
CA SER A 179 -14.36 15.01 -1.25
C SER A 179 -13.55 14.41 -0.11
N PHE A 180 -14.21 14.05 0.99
CA PHE A 180 -13.53 13.35 2.09
C PHE A 180 -12.98 11.98 1.66
N LYS A 181 -13.70 11.30 0.74
CA LYS A 181 -13.27 10.00 0.18
C LYS A 181 -11.89 10.08 -0.47
N ASP A 182 -11.61 11.20 -1.14
CA ASP A 182 -10.32 11.44 -1.81
C ASP A 182 -9.18 11.61 -0.79
N LYS A 183 -9.50 12.14 0.40
CA LYS A 183 -8.53 12.36 1.49
C LYS A 183 -8.18 11.08 2.25
N LEU A 184 -9.04 10.04 2.20
CA LEU A 184 -8.94 8.87 3.08
C LEU A 184 -7.59 8.15 3.05
N ARG A 185 -7.02 7.97 1.87
CA ARG A 185 -5.72 7.29 1.74
C ARG A 185 -4.59 8.13 2.34
N ALA A 186 -4.60 9.44 2.08
CA ALA A 186 -3.63 10.37 2.65
C ALA A 186 -3.73 10.40 4.19
N TYR A 187 -4.95 10.45 4.75
CA TYR A 187 -5.16 10.33 6.19
C TYR A 187 -4.63 9.00 6.76
N SER A 188 -4.88 7.88 6.08
CA SER A 188 -4.40 6.57 6.54
C SER A 188 -2.87 6.51 6.61
N ALA A 189 -2.17 7.06 5.61
CA ALA A 189 -0.71 7.16 5.62
C ALA A 189 -0.22 8.15 6.69
N TYR A 190 -0.89 9.29 6.84
CA TYR A 190 -0.54 10.31 7.82
C TYR A 190 -0.68 9.81 9.28
N ILE A 191 -1.75 9.08 9.61
CA ILE A 191 -1.91 8.45 10.94
C ILE A 191 -0.75 7.50 11.25
N LYS A 192 -0.33 6.69 10.26
CA LYS A 192 0.83 5.79 10.42
C LYS A 192 2.13 6.56 10.59
N ALA A 193 2.32 7.66 9.86
CA ALA A 193 3.49 8.52 9.98
C ALA A 193 3.58 9.17 11.36
N LEU A 194 2.46 9.72 11.87
CA LEU A 194 2.38 10.28 13.22
C LEU A 194 2.72 9.23 14.29
N GLY A 195 2.19 8.01 14.14
CA GLY A 195 2.52 6.88 15.02
C GLY A 195 4.00 6.53 15.00
N ALA A 196 4.62 6.48 13.82
CA ALA A 196 6.04 6.19 13.66
C ALA A 196 6.96 7.30 14.22
N GLN A 197 6.52 8.56 14.19
CA GLN A 197 7.22 9.68 14.83
C GLN A 197 7.05 9.74 16.35
N GLY A 198 6.22 8.87 16.94
CA GLY A 198 5.89 8.92 18.36
C GLY A 198 4.85 9.98 18.73
N ASN A 199 4.28 10.71 17.75
CA ASN A 199 3.17 11.63 17.99
C ASN A 199 1.84 10.87 18.06
N ILE A 200 1.76 9.95 19.03
CA ILE A 200 0.63 9.05 19.26
C ILE A 200 -0.66 9.83 19.56
N PRO A 201 -0.67 10.89 20.40
CA PRO A 201 -1.89 11.65 20.68
C PRO A 201 -2.54 12.22 19.41
N LEU A 202 -1.74 12.88 18.53
CA LEU A 202 -2.26 13.45 17.29
C LEU A 202 -2.70 12.36 16.30
N ALA A 203 -2.00 11.22 16.27
CA ALA A 203 -2.38 10.08 15.44
C ALA A 203 -3.77 9.54 15.84
N ILE A 204 -4.03 9.45 17.16
CA ILE A 204 -5.32 9.00 17.69
C ILE A 204 -6.42 10.02 17.40
N GLU A 205 -6.17 11.30 17.65
CA GLU A 205 -7.12 12.38 17.36
C GLU A 205 -7.50 12.40 15.88
N THR A 206 -6.50 12.36 15.00
CA THR A 206 -6.70 12.30 13.54
C THR A 206 -7.52 11.07 13.15
N GLY A 207 -7.23 9.92 13.75
CA GLY A 207 -7.97 8.69 13.49
C GLY A 207 -9.44 8.76 13.95
N PHE A 208 -9.73 9.33 15.12
CA PHE A 208 -11.12 9.55 15.56
C PHE A 208 -11.86 10.57 14.70
N TYR A 209 -11.19 11.63 14.26
CA TYR A 209 -11.73 12.56 13.27
C TYR A 209 -12.15 11.81 11.99
N VAL A 210 -11.25 10.98 11.43
CA VAL A 210 -11.54 10.18 10.23
C VAL A 210 -12.70 9.21 10.45
N LEU A 211 -12.75 8.53 11.60
CA LEU A 211 -13.83 7.61 11.93
C LEU A 211 -15.19 8.33 12.04
N ALA A 212 -15.23 9.53 12.61
CA ALA A 212 -16.45 10.35 12.64
C ALA A 212 -16.95 10.68 11.22
N GLN A 213 -16.05 11.08 10.32
CA GLN A 213 -16.37 11.32 8.90
C GLN A 213 -16.85 10.06 8.16
N LEU A 214 -16.42 8.87 8.60
CA LEU A 214 -16.88 7.57 8.09
C LEU A 214 -18.18 7.08 8.75
N GLY A 215 -18.81 7.91 9.61
CA GLY A 215 -20.04 7.61 10.32
C GLY A 215 -19.86 6.62 11.47
N GLU A 216 -18.65 6.55 12.04
CA GLU A 216 -18.32 5.72 13.21
C GLU A 216 -17.69 6.57 14.34
N PRO A 217 -18.41 7.58 14.87
CA PRO A 217 -17.86 8.45 15.90
C PRO A 217 -17.56 7.68 17.20
N PHE A 218 -16.51 8.12 17.88
CA PHE A 218 -16.11 7.64 19.20
C PHE A 218 -16.36 8.72 20.26
N PRO A 219 -16.67 8.34 21.51
CA PRO A 219 -16.84 9.30 22.59
C PRO A 219 -15.49 9.95 22.95
N GLN A 220 -15.49 11.23 23.30
CA GLN A 220 -14.27 11.93 23.74
C GLN A 220 -13.72 11.39 25.07
N LYS A 221 -14.60 10.87 25.93
CA LYS A 221 -14.24 10.25 27.22
C LYS A 221 -14.88 8.88 27.33
N VAL A 222 -14.10 7.91 27.79
CA VAL A 222 -14.58 6.55 28.02
C VAL A 222 -14.84 6.34 29.50
N GLY A 223 -16.12 6.19 29.85
CA GLY A 223 -16.53 5.72 31.18
C GLY A 223 -16.82 4.23 31.17
N LYS A 224 -16.71 3.57 32.34
CA LYS A 224 -17.04 2.15 32.52
C LYS A 224 -18.43 1.79 31.99
N LYS A 225 -19.42 2.68 32.16
CA LYS A 225 -20.79 2.52 31.63
C LYS A 225 -20.81 2.39 30.09
N ALA A 226 -20.02 3.18 29.38
CA ALA A 226 -19.94 3.13 27.92
C ALA A 226 -19.34 1.81 27.45
N ILE A 227 -18.25 1.34 28.09
CA ILE A 227 -17.62 0.05 27.80
C ILE A 227 -18.62 -1.09 28.03
N PHE A 228 -19.29 -1.10 29.18
CA PHE A 228 -20.24 -2.15 29.54
C PHE A 228 -21.45 -2.20 28.59
N SER A 229 -22.00 -1.03 28.23
CA SER A 229 -23.07 -0.93 27.23
C SER A 229 -22.64 -1.47 25.86
N ASP A 230 -21.44 -1.11 25.40
CA ASP A 230 -20.91 -1.59 24.12
C ASP A 230 -20.60 -3.09 24.13
N LEU A 231 -20.14 -3.63 25.27
CA LEU A 231 -19.96 -5.07 25.48
C LEU A 231 -21.29 -5.80 25.38
N ILE A 232 -22.32 -5.37 26.12
CA ILE A 232 -23.66 -6.00 26.07
C ILE A 232 -24.19 -5.96 24.64
N ARG A 233 -24.10 -4.81 23.97
CA ARG A 233 -24.56 -4.68 22.57
C ARG A 233 -23.85 -5.64 21.63
N THR A 234 -22.57 -5.88 21.84
CA THR A 234 -21.77 -6.79 21.03
C THR A 234 -22.11 -8.24 21.32
N LYS A 235 -22.17 -8.64 22.61
CA LYS A 235 -22.59 -9.99 23.02
C LYS A 235 -24.00 -10.33 22.56
N MET A 236 -24.96 -9.39 22.63
CA MET A 236 -26.32 -9.60 22.12
C MET A 236 -26.35 -9.89 20.62
N LYS A 237 -25.52 -9.20 19.81
CA LYS A 237 -25.44 -9.48 18.36
C LYS A 237 -24.76 -10.80 18.02
N LEU A 238 -23.90 -11.29 18.90
CA LEU A 238 -23.22 -12.59 18.77
C LEU A 238 -24.07 -13.75 19.32
N ARG A 239 -25.04 -13.47 20.19
CA ARG A 239 -25.89 -14.50 20.82
C ARG A 239 -26.59 -15.35 19.77
N GLY A 240 -26.49 -16.66 19.91
CA GLY A 240 -27.11 -17.64 19.00
C GLY A 240 -26.39 -17.80 17.65
N LYS A 241 -25.26 -17.12 17.41
CA LYS A 241 -24.46 -17.34 16.21
C LYS A 241 -23.41 -18.42 16.46
N SER A 242 -23.50 -19.50 15.68
CA SER A 242 -22.46 -20.53 15.62
C SER A 242 -21.22 -20.01 14.86
N ASP A 243 -20.11 -20.70 15.01
CA ASP A 243 -18.86 -20.34 14.34
C ASP A 243 -18.96 -20.50 12.82
N GLU A 244 -19.69 -21.52 12.37
CA GLU A 244 -19.99 -21.78 10.97
C GLU A 244 -20.86 -20.65 10.40
N ALA A 245 -21.86 -20.20 11.16
CA ALA A 245 -22.72 -19.09 10.76
C ALA A 245 -21.93 -17.78 10.63
N LEU A 246 -21.00 -17.52 11.55
CA LEU A 246 -20.10 -16.37 11.48
C LEU A 246 -19.14 -16.49 10.28
N SER A 247 -18.60 -17.67 10.03
CA SER A 247 -17.67 -17.93 8.93
C SER A 247 -18.33 -17.84 7.55
N ARG A 248 -19.65 -18.00 7.46
CA ARG A 248 -20.44 -17.86 6.23
C ARG A 248 -20.98 -16.45 5.99
N LEU A 249 -20.66 -15.48 6.86
CA LEU A 249 -21.05 -14.10 6.60
C LEU A 249 -20.53 -13.63 5.23
N PRO A 250 -21.34 -12.85 4.49
CA PRO A 250 -20.97 -12.36 3.16
C PRO A 250 -19.78 -11.41 3.26
N GLU A 251 -19.09 -11.20 2.14
CA GLU A 251 -18.03 -10.19 2.09
C GLU A 251 -18.60 -8.78 2.17
N MET A 252 -17.93 -7.92 2.93
CA MET A 252 -18.32 -6.53 3.12
C MET A 252 -18.21 -5.77 1.79
N GLN A 253 -19.33 -5.25 1.29
CA GLN A 253 -19.37 -4.46 0.05
C GLN A 253 -19.31 -2.94 0.31
N ASN A 254 -19.63 -2.51 1.53
CA ASN A 254 -19.69 -1.10 1.88
C ASN A 254 -18.26 -0.51 2.00
N LYS A 255 -17.80 0.18 0.96
CA LYS A 255 -16.46 0.79 0.89
C LYS A 255 -16.14 1.74 2.04
N THR A 256 -17.13 2.50 2.53
CA THR A 256 -16.97 3.40 3.68
C THR A 256 -16.69 2.63 4.97
N LYS A 257 -17.35 1.48 5.17
CA LYS A 257 -17.14 0.64 6.35
C LYS A 257 -15.87 -0.19 6.27
N ILE A 258 -15.46 -0.61 5.08
CA ILE A 258 -14.11 -1.19 4.87
C ILE A 258 -13.04 -0.15 5.23
N ALA A 259 -13.20 1.11 4.81
CA ALA A 259 -12.28 2.18 5.21
C ALA A 259 -12.27 2.39 6.73
N ALA A 260 -13.43 2.34 7.39
CA ALA A 260 -13.51 2.47 8.84
C ALA A 260 -12.78 1.30 9.54
N MET A 261 -12.95 0.07 9.05
CA MET A 261 -12.22 -1.10 9.56
C MET A 261 -10.71 -0.93 9.44
N LYS A 262 -10.20 -0.41 8.31
CA LYS A 262 -8.78 -0.12 8.11
C LYS A 262 -8.22 0.88 9.11
N ILE A 263 -8.95 1.96 9.36
CA ILE A 263 -8.56 2.98 10.33
C ILE A 263 -8.59 2.40 11.74
N LEU A 264 -9.64 1.67 12.13
CA LEU A 264 -9.73 1.00 13.43
C LEU A 264 -8.55 0.06 13.69
N CYS A 265 -8.19 -0.77 12.71
CA CYS A 265 -7.05 -1.68 12.85
C CYS A 265 -5.72 -0.92 12.93
N SER A 266 -5.52 0.09 12.09
CA SER A 266 -4.28 0.90 12.09
C SER A 266 -4.10 1.67 13.40
N MET A 267 -5.19 2.11 14.02
CA MET A 267 -5.16 2.83 15.29
C MET A 267 -5.03 1.91 16.51
N PHE A 268 -5.33 0.61 16.38
CA PHE A 268 -5.47 -0.28 17.54
C PHE A 268 -4.24 -0.27 18.44
N SER A 269 -3.05 -0.44 17.86
CA SER A 269 -1.79 -0.43 18.63
C SER A 269 -1.51 0.93 19.28
N LEU A 270 -1.85 2.03 18.59
CA LEU A 270 -1.70 3.39 19.13
C LEU A 270 -2.60 3.61 20.34
N VAL A 271 -3.86 3.18 20.23
CA VAL A 271 -4.85 3.25 21.32
C VAL A 271 -4.45 2.33 22.47
N TYR A 272 -3.94 1.14 22.19
CA TYR A 272 -3.46 0.21 23.22
C TYR A 272 -2.35 0.83 24.08
N ILE A 273 -1.40 1.52 23.44
CA ILE A 273 -0.26 2.15 24.13
C ILE A 273 -0.68 3.40 24.92
N ALA A 274 -1.43 4.32 24.30
CA ALA A 274 -1.68 5.63 24.91
C ALA A 274 -3.02 5.75 25.65
N LEU A 275 -4.04 5.00 25.24
CA LEU A 275 -5.42 5.12 25.75
C LEU A 275 -6.08 3.73 25.90
N PRO A 276 -5.53 2.82 26.72
CA PRO A 276 -5.97 1.42 26.82
C PRO A 276 -7.47 1.27 27.13
N GLN A 277 -8.08 2.25 27.80
CA GLN A 277 -9.52 2.28 28.07
C GLN A 277 -10.41 2.28 26.81
N PHE A 278 -9.88 2.71 25.65
CA PHE A 278 -10.60 2.69 24.38
C PHE A 278 -10.50 1.36 23.63
N VAL A 279 -9.54 0.49 23.99
CA VAL A 279 -9.30 -0.81 23.32
C VAL A 279 -10.56 -1.67 23.23
N PRO A 280 -11.37 -1.82 24.31
CA PRO A 280 -12.63 -2.55 24.22
C PRO A 280 -13.59 -1.95 23.19
N LEU A 281 -13.77 -0.62 23.18
CA LEU A 281 -14.70 0.05 22.26
C LEU A 281 -14.28 -0.12 20.79
N VAL A 282 -12.98 -0.01 20.49
CA VAL A 282 -12.43 -0.22 19.15
C VAL A 282 -12.68 -1.67 18.70
N SER A 283 -12.37 -2.64 19.55
CA SER A 283 -12.57 -4.08 19.28
C SER A 283 -14.03 -4.43 19.04
N PHE A 284 -14.92 -3.97 19.93
CA PHE A 284 -16.36 -4.16 19.83
C PHE A 284 -16.94 -3.50 18.58
N ARG A 285 -16.42 -2.34 18.18
CA ARG A 285 -16.82 -1.68 16.93
C ARG A 285 -16.47 -2.54 15.71
N MET A 286 -15.26 -3.07 15.62
CA MET A 286 -14.83 -3.91 14.50
C MET A 286 -15.71 -5.16 14.34
N VAL A 287 -16.03 -5.84 15.44
CA VAL A 287 -16.94 -7.00 15.42
C VAL A 287 -18.35 -6.58 14.98
N ARG A 288 -18.92 -5.51 15.55
CA ARG A 288 -20.28 -5.07 15.19
C ARG A 288 -20.40 -4.61 13.73
N LEU A 289 -19.35 -4.00 13.17
CA LEU A 289 -19.28 -3.67 11.75
C LEU A 289 -19.26 -4.93 10.90
N SER A 290 -18.44 -5.90 11.26
CA SER A 290 -18.34 -7.19 10.58
C SER A 290 -19.67 -7.95 10.57
N LEU A 291 -20.38 -7.97 11.71
CA LEU A 291 -21.69 -8.61 11.83
C LEU A 291 -22.80 -7.89 11.03
N ARG A 292 -22.70 -6.56 10.87
CA ARG A 292 -23.74 -5.75 10.23
C ARG A 292 -23.57 -5.65 8.71
N TYR A 293 -22.32 -5.53 8.26
CA TYR A 293 -22.02 -5.23 6.85
C TYR A 293 -21.32 -6.37 6.12
N GLY A 294 -21.00 -7.48 6.79
CA GLY A 294 -20.22 -8.58 6.24
C GLY A 294 -18.76 -8.54 6.66
N LEU A 295 -18.01 -9.60 6.33
CA LEU A 295 -16.61 -9.74 6.69
C LEU A 295 -15.69 -9.08 5.66
N CYS A 296 -14.58 -8.49 6.12
CA CYS A 296 -13.49 -8.04 5.26
C CYS A 296 -12.15 -8.55 5.80
N LYS A 297 -11.05 -8.25 5.10
CA LYS A 297 -9.69 -8.64 5.52
C LYS A 297 -9.40 -8.24 6.97
N GLU A 298 -9.80 -7.04 7.35
CA GLU A 298 -9.63 -6.45 8.67
C GLU A 298 -10.49 -7.13 9.75
N SER A 299 -11.52 -7.90 9.38
CA SER A 299 -12.32 -8.66 10.34
C SER A 299 -11.49 -9.74 11.05
N SER A 300 -10.44 -10.30 10.43
CA SER A 300 -9.55 -11.26 11.10
C SER A 300 -8.91 -10.64 12.34
N PHE A 301 -8.31 -9.47 12.18
CA PHE A 301 -7.76 -8.68 13.28
C PHE A 301 -8.85 -8.23 14.25
N GLY A 302 -10.00 -7.78 13.75
CA GLY A 302 -11.11 -7.35 14.59
C GLY A 302 -11.61 -8.41 15.58
N PHE A 303 -11.67 -9.67 15.14
CA PHE A 303 -12.05 -10.79 15.99
C PHE A 303 -10.94 -11.23 16.94
N ALA A 304 -9.67 -11.21 16.51
CA ALA A 304 -8.52 -11.47 17.39
C ALA A 304 -8.37 -10.40 18.49
N ALA A 305 -8.58 -9.12 18.16
CA ALA A 305 -8.59 -8.01 19.11
C ALA A 305 -9.77 -8.10 20.09
N PHE A 306 -10.95 -8.51 19.61
CA PHE A 306 -12.08 -8.78 20.50
C PHE A 306 -11.79 -9.93 21.47
N ALA A 307 -11.19 -11.00 20.97
CA ALA A 307 -10.79 -12.14 21.78
C ALA A 307 -9.79 -11.76 22.88
N SER A 308 -8.78 -10.93 22.57
CA SER A 308 -7.81 -10.49 23.57
C SER A 308 -8.47 -9.65 24.67
N VAL A 309 -9.48 -8.84 24.35
CA VAL A 309 -10.29 -8.12 25.35
C VAL A 309 -11.11 -9.08 26.21
N LEU A 310 -11.70 -10.13 25.64
CA LEU A 310 -12.43 -11.13 26.42
C LEU A 310 -11.53 -11.83 27.44
N GLY A 311 -10.34 -12.28 27.04
CA GLY A 311 -9.41 -12.97 27.92
C GLY A 311 -8.74 -12.03 28.93
N GLY A 312 -8.12 -10.95 28.44
CA GLY A 312 -7.29 -10.07 29.26
C GLY A 312 -8.07 -9.11 30.16
N VAL A 313 -9.29 -8.70 29.78
CA VAL A 313 -10.08 -7.72 30.54
C VAL A 313 -11.25 -8.37 31.28
N LEU A 314 -11.89 -9.38 30.67
CA LEU A 314 -13.11 -9.99 31.22
C LEU A 314 -12.87 -11.37 31.84
N GLY A 315 -11.66 -11.96 31.71
CA GLY A 315 -11.34 -13.30 32.20
C GLY A 315 -12.05 -14.44 31.47
N ASP A 316 -12.68 -14.16 30.33
CA ASP A 316 -13.42 -15.13 29.53
C ASP A 316 -12.46 -15.86 28.57
N HIS A 317 -11.61 -16.74 29.11
CA HIS A 317 -10.56 -17.43 28.36
C HIS A 317 -11.11 -18.36 27.27
N HIS A 318 -12.23 -19.06 27.53
CA HIS A 318 -12.88 -19.89 26.51
C HIS A 318 -13.48 -19.06 25.38
N GLY A 319 -14.13 -17.93 25.69
CA GLY A 319 -14.60 -16.98 24.69
C GLY A 319 -13.45 -16.39 23.88
N ALA A 320 -12.36 -16.01 24.56
CA ALA A 320 -11.13 -15.54 23.92
C ALA A 320 -10.59 -16.57 22.92
N TYR A 321 -10.41 -17.82 23.34
CA TYR A 321 -9.95 -18.89 22.45
C TYR A 321 -10.85 -19.04 21.22
N ARG A 322 -12.16 -19.19 21.43
CA ARG A 322 -13.14 -19.32 20.35
C ARG A 322 -13.05 -18.20 19.31
N PHE A 323 -13.06 -16.93 19.76
CA PHE A 323 -13.04 -15.79 18.84
C PHE A 323 -11.64 -15.55 18.24
N GLY A 324 -10.57 -15.95 18.91
CA GLY A 324 -9.21 -15.98 18.36
C GLY A 324 -9.11 -16.94 17.18
N GLN A 325 -9.65 -18.16 17.33
CA GLN A 325 -9.72 -19.16 16.25
C GLN A 325 -10.59 -18.70 15.08
N LEU A 326 -11.67 -17.93 15.32
CA LEU A 326 -12.41 -17.26 14.24
C LEU A 326 -11.54 -16.23 13.51
N GLY A 327 -10.73 -15.45 14.23
CA GLY A 327 -9.76 -14.52 13.66
C GLY A 327 -8.78 -15.21 12.70
N LEU A 328 -8.21 -16.34 13.10
CA LEU A 328 -7.33 -17.16 12.25
C LEU A 328 -8.05 -17.72 11.01
N ARG A 329 -9.25 -18.27 11.18
CA ARG A 329 -10.06 -18.74 10.03
C ARG A 329 -10.35 -17.63 9.02
N PHE A 330 -10.61 -16.41 9.50
CA PHE A 330 -10.84 -15.26 8.61
C PHE A 330 -9.55 -14.79 7.93
N LEU A 331 -8.42 -14.86 8.63
CA LEU A 331 -7.10 -14.56 8.06
C LEU A 331 -6.81 -15.45 6.84
N GLU A 332 -7.07 -16.75 6.96
CA GLU A 332 -6.94 -17.73 5.88
C GLU A 332 -7.93 -17.48 4.73
N ARG A 333 -9.22 -17.34 5.06
CA ARG A 333 -10.29 -17.09 4.07
C ARG A 333 -9.97 -15.92 3.16
N PHE A 334 -9.50 -14.81 3.73
CA PHE A 334 -9.22 -13.59 2.97
C PHE A 334 -7.77 -13.49 2.46
N ARG A 335 -6.93 -14.50 2.74
CA ARG A 335 -5.48 -14.49 2.46
C ARG A 335 -4.85 -13.15 2.89
N ALA A 336 -5.24 -12.67 4.07
CA ALA A 336 -4.94 -11.33 4.52
C ALA A 336 -3.51 -11.23 5.10
N LYS A 337 -2.51 -11.44 4.23
CA LYS A 337 -1.08 -11.49 4.59
C LYS A 337 -0.61 -10.30 5.45
N GLU A 338 -1.14 -9.11 5.17
CA GLU A 338 -0.86 -7.88 5.93
C GLU A 338 -1.25 -7.94 7.41
N TRP A 339 -2.22 -8.78 7.78
CA TRP A 339 -2.68 -8.98 9.16
C TRP A 339 -2.14 -10.25 9.80
N HIS A 340 -1.33 -11.04 9.09
CA HIS A 340 -0.86 -12.35 9.56
C HIS A 340 -0.14 -12.26 10.92
N ALA A 341 0.92 -11.46 10.98
CA ALA A 341 1.69 -11.26 12.21
C ALA A 341 0.80 -10.72 13.35
N HIS A 342 -0.04 -9.72 13.08
CA HIS A 342 -0.91 -9.12 14.08
C HIS A 342 -1.90 -10.12 14.69
N VAL A 343 -2.55 -10.93 13.85
CA VAL A 343 -3.51 -11.95 14.31
C VAL A 343 -2.78 -13.07 15.04
N HIS A 344 -1.67 -13.58 14.51
CA HIS A 344 -0.89 -14.64 15.16
C HIS A 344 -0.39 -14.21 16.54
N THR A 345 0.18 -13.01 16.67
CA THR A 345 0.63 -12.50 17.97
C THR A 345 -0.51 -12.42 18.97
N LEU A 346 -1.66 -11.84 18.60
CA LEU A 346 -2.80 -11.76 19.52
C LEU A 346 -3.32 -13.13 19.94
N VAL A 347 -3.42 -14.08 18.99
CA VAL A 347 -3.99 -15.40 19.27
C VAL A 347 -3.02 -16.29 20.02
N TYR A 348 -1.83 -16.52 19.47
CA TYR A 348 -0.91 -17.50 20.04
C TYR A 348 -0.19 -16.97 21.30
N VAL A 349 0.16 -15.69 21.35
CA VAL A 349 0.88 -15.12 22.52
C VAL A 349 -0.07 -14.70 23.63
N CYS A 350 -1.21 -14.08 23.32
CA CYS A 350 -2.06 -13.49 24.35
C CYS A 350 -3.25 -14.38 24.76
N ILE A 351 -3.67 -15.33 23.92
CA ILE A 351 -4.91 -16.10 24.13
C ILE A 351 -4.61 -17.58 24.38
N ASN A 352 -3.94 -18.26 23.46
CA ASN A 352 -3.77 -19.72 23.53
C ASN A 352 -2.97 -20.17 24.76
N VAL A 353 -2.03 -19.34 25.25
CA VAL A 353 -1.26 -19.62 26.48
C VAL A 353 -2.11 -19.89 27.73
N TRP A 354 -3.38 -19.48 27.72
CA TRP A 354 -4.32 -19.69 28.83
C TRP A 354 -5.15 -20.97 28.72
N VAL A 355 -5.15 -21.64 27.56
CA VAL A 355 -6.06 -22.75 27.24
C VAL A 355 -5.33 -23.97 26.68
N GLU A 356 -4.22 -23.76 25.96
CA GLU A 356 -3.40 -24.79 25.34
C GLU A 356 -2.02 -24.89 26.00
N PRO A 357 -1.34 -26.05 25.90
CA PRO A 357 0.06 -26.17 26.32
C PRO A 357 0.96 -25.19 25.56
N CYS A 358 1.95 -24.61 26.24
CA CYS A 358 2.86 -23.61 25.65
C CYS A 358 3.55 -24.10 24.37
N GLN A 359 3.83 -25.41 24.23
CA GLN A 359 4.45 -25.99 23.05
C GLN A 359 3.60 -25.77 21.78
N CYS A 360 2.27 -25.86 21.90
CA CYS A 360 1.34 -25.63 20.80
C CYS A 360 1.26 -24.15 20.37
N THR A 361 1.69 -23.23 21.25
CA THR A 361 1.66 -21.79 20.95
C THR A 361 2.90 -21.28 20.21
N LEU A 362 4.02 -22.01 20.26
CA LEU A 362 5.29 -21.57 19.70
C LEU A 362 5.44 -21.95 18.23
N GLU A 363 5.01 -23.15 17.83
CA GLU A 363 5.15 -23.66 16.46
C GLU A 363 4.56 -22.71 15.39
N PRO A 364 3.37 -22.09 15.57
CA PRO A 364 2.81 -21.16 14.59
C PRO A 364 3.48 -19.78 14.51
N LEU A 365 4.49 -19.53 15.36
CA LEU A 365 5.27 -18.29 15.45
C LEU A 365 6.71 -18.44 14.92
N LEU A 366 7.17 -19.67 14.68
CA LEU A 366 8.44 -20.02 14.06
C LEU A 366 8.29 -20.09 12.53
#